data_AF-A0A9P1C724-F1
#
_entry.id   AF-A0A9P1C724-F1
#
_cell.length_a   1.000
_cell.length_b   1.000
_cell.length_c   1.000
_cell.angle_alpha   90.00
_cell.angle_beta   90.00
_cell.angle_gamma   90.00
#
_symmetry.space_group_name_H-M   'P 1'
#
loop_
_entity.id
_entity.type
_entity.pdbx_description
1 polymer ?
#
loop_
_entity_poly.entity_id
_entity_poly.type
_entity_poly.pdbx_seq_one_letter_code
_entity_poly.pdbx_strand_id
1 'polypeptide(L)'
;MGDVEYGKIYDFYLPPAFLRLYDGPSVNVEDMWRILGRGTTNGGLVVGTIIKPKLGLQPKPFGEACYSFWQGGDFIKNDEPQGNQVFCQMNECIPEVVKAMRACVKETGSSKLFSANITADDPEEMIARGKYIMSQFGPLSENCAFLVDGYVAGGTAVTCCRRNFPKQFLHYHRAGHGSVTSPQTQRGYTAFVHTKISRVIGASGIHVGTMSFGKMEGDASDKNIAYMLQDDEADGPYYRQEWQGMKETTPIISGGMNALRLPAFFENLGHSNVILTAGGGSFGHKDGPKIGAISCRQGEEAWKQWKAGQFGNISLSDGVIEYAKTHEEIKGAFLTFQKDADQIYPGWKEKLGYTGESSVQAASFDWAKRASAAAFVGASVAPAKKENIVARQALDQSSRYADLNGKHVLVAYIMKPKAGYDYLATAAHFAAESSTGTNVNVCTTDDFTKSVDALVYYIDPDNEEMKIAYPTLLFDRNITDGRGMMCSFLTLAIGNNQGSLATFI
;
A
#
# COMPACT_ATOMS: atom_id res chain seq x y z
N MET A 1 20.98 3.36 17.38
CA MET A 1 21.76 4.16 18.34
C MET A 1 21.67 3.52 19.73
N GLY A 2 22.72 3.56 20.53
CA GLY A 2 22.82 2.81 21.81
C GLY A 2 22.05 3.43 22.99
N ASP A 3 21.69 4.70 22.85
CA ASP A 3 20.91 5.55 23.76
C ASP A 3 19.41 5.63 23.41
N VAL A 4 18.98 5.00 22.31
CA VAL A 4 17.59 4.97 21.84
C VAL A 4 17.03 3.56 22.01
N GLU A 5 15.99 3.39 22.83
CA GLU A 5 15.28 2.11 22.98
C GLU A 5 14.59 1.75 21.67
N TYR A 6 13.82 2.68 21.12
CA TYR A 6 13.21 2.55 19.81
C TYR A 6 12.92 3.90 19.16
N GLY A 7 12.74 3.86 17.84
CA GLY A 7 12.37 5.00 17.02
C GLY A 7 11.69 4.50 15.75
N LYS A 8 10.51 5.03 15.44
CA LYS A 8 9.73 4.65 14.26
C LYS A 8 9.19 5.89 13.55
N ILE A 9 9.31 5.95 12.23
CA ILE A 9 8.76 7.05 11.43
C ILE A 9 7.27 6.82 11.24
N TYR A 10 6.47 7.84 11.53
CA TYR A 10 5.02 7.81 11.32
C TYR A 10 4.57 8.64 10.12
N ASP A 11 5.32 9.69 9.76
CA ASP A 11 5.02 10.53 8.60
C ASP A 11 6.28 11.32 8.17
N PHE A 12 6.29 11.78 6.92
CA PHE A 12 7.30 12.70 6.40
C PHE A 12 6.67 13.68 5.40
N TYR A 13 7.24 14.87 5.29
CA TYR A 13 6.84 15.91 4.34
C TYR A 13 7.97 16.17 3.35
N LEU A 14 7.65 16.17 2.05
CA LEU A 14 8.55 16.61 0.99
C LEU A 14 8.15 18.01 0.52
N PRO A 15 9.05 19.02 0.60
CA PRO A 15 8.73 20.35 0.11
C PRO A 15 8.64 20.36 -1.43
N PRO A 16 7.87 21.28 -2.05
CA PRO A 16 7.58 21.24 -3.48
C PRO A 16 8.82 21.18 -4.38
N ALA A 17 9.86 21.95 -4.05
CA ALA A 17 11.10 21.96 -4.84
C ALA A 17 11.84 20.62 -4.83
N PHE A 18 11.77 19.89 -3.72
CA PHE A 18 12.42 18.59 -3.57
C PHE A 18 11.54 17.45 -4.09
N LEU A 19 10.22 17.52 -3.88
CA LEU A 19 9.25 16.56 -4.42
C LEU A 19 9.36 16.44 -5.95
N ARG A 20 9.48 17.57 -6.66
CA ARG A 20 9.60 17.62 -8.12
C ARG A 20 10.87 16.96 -8.68
N LEU A 21 11.84 16.62 -7.83
CA LEU A 21 13.03 15.88 -8.25
C LEU A 21 12.77 14.38 -8.39
N TYR A 22 11.68 13.84 -7.85
CA TYR A 22 11.39 12.42 -7.87
C TYR A 22 10.64 11.97 -9.12
N ASP A 23 10.69 10.66 -9.40
CA ASP A 23 10.14 10.10 -10.63
C ASP A 23 8.62 10.20 -10.72
N GLY A 24 7.92 9.88 -9.63
CA GLY A 24 6.47 9.72 -9.62
C GLY A 24 5.97 8.64 -10.60
N PRO A 25 4.69 8.22 -10.51
CA PRO A 25 4.15 7.21 -11.41
C PRO A 25 4.05 7.77 -12.84
N SER A 26 4.43 6.97 -13.84
CA SER A 26 4.28 7.34 -15.27
C SER A 26 2.93 6.93 -15.86
N VAL A 27 2.34 5.87 -15.31
CA VAL A 27 1.03 5.32 -15.65
C VAL A 27 0.34 4.88 -14.36
N ASN A 28 -0.99 4.78 -14.38
CA ASN A 28 -1.83 4.44 -13.22
C ASN A 28 -3.07 3.63 -13.68
N VAL A 29 -4.11 3.55 -12.85
CA VAL A 29 -5.34 2.81 -13.19
C VAL A 29 -6.09 3.40 -14.40
N GLU A 30 -5.89 4.68 -14.74
CA GLU A 30 -6.53 5.28 -15.93
C GLU A 30 -6.12 4.53 -17.21
N ASP A 31 -4.86 4.08 -17.28
CA ASP A 31 -4.36 3.28 -18.39
C ASP A 31 -5.02 1.90 -18.43
N MET A 32 -5.27 1.29 -17.27
CA MET A 32 -6.02 0.03 -17.18
C MET A 32 -7.47 0.21 -17.61
N TRP A 33 -8.14 1.28 -17.17
CA TRP A 33 -9.50 1.58 -17.59
C TRP A 33 -9.60 1.81 -19.09
N ARG A 34 -8.65 2.53 -19.68
CA ARG A 34 -8.56 2.71 -21.14
C ARG A 34 -8.46 1.37 -21.86
N ILE A 35 -7.56 0.49 -21.43
CA ILE A 35 -7.40 -0.85 -22.03
C ILE A 35 -8.69 -1.68 -21.89
N LEU A 36 -9.39 -1.55 -20.76
CA LEU A 36 -10.67 -2.22 -20.48
C LEU A 36 -11.88 -1.54 -21.13
N GLY A 37 -11.70 -0.45 -21.88
CA GLY A 37 -12.79 0.28 -22.55
C GLY A 37 -13.69 1.09 -21.61
N ARG A 38 -13.21 1.49 -20.42
CA ARG A 38 -13.97 2.19 -19.38
C ARG A 38 -13.69 3.70 -19.30
N GLY A 39 -13.06 4.26 -20.34
CA GLY A 39 -12.61 5.64 -20.35
C GLY A 39 -11.40 5.86 -19.42
N THR A 40 -11.19 7.11 -19.02
CA THR A 40 -10.01 7.54 -18.24
C THR A 40 -10.38 8.25 -16.94
N THR A 41 -11.65 8.21 -16.53
CA THR A 41 -12.12 8.92 -15.34
C THR A 41 -13.15 8.07 -14.63
N ASN A 42 -12.93 7.77 -13.34
CA ASN A 42 -13.85 7.00 -12.50
C ASN A 42 -14.30 5.66 -13.11
N GLY A 43 -13.38 4.93 -13.75
CA GLY A 43 -13.67 3.64 -14.40
C GLY A 43 -14.00 2.49 -13.45
N GLY A 44 -13.98 2.74 -12.13
CA GLY A 44 -14.40 1.82 -11.09
C GLY A 44 -13.43 0.66 -10.84
N LEU A 45 -13.97 -0.42 -10.26
CA LEU A 45 -13.19 -1.55 -9.78
C LEU A 45 -12.54 -2.32 -10.94
N VAL A 46 -11.23 -2.54 -10.89
CA VAL A 46 -10.59 -3.58 -11.71
C VAL A 46 -10.65 -4.89 -10.94
N VAL A 47 -11.49 -5.84 -11.39
CA VAL A 47 -11.70 -7.12 -10.70
C VAL A 47 -10.58 -8.06 -11.07
N GLY A 48 -9.75 -8.39 -10.10
CA GLY A 48 -8.66 -9.31 -10.31
C GLY A 48 -8.52 -10.41 -9.27
N THR A 49 -7.59 -11.30 -9.56
CA THR A 49 -7.25 -12.44 -8.70
C THR A 49 -5.74 -12.66 -8.67
N ILE A 50 -5.32 -13.60 -7.82
CA ILE A 50 -3.98 -14.15 -7.79
C ILE A 50 -4.09 -15.63 -8.17
N ILE A 51 -3.25 -16.10 -9.09
CA ILE A 51 -3.20 -17.54 -9.40
C ILE A 51 -2.79 -18.32 -8.14
N LYS A 52 -3.58 -19.35 -7.82
CA LYS A 52 -3.36 -20.29 -6.72
C LYS A 52 -3.28 -21.73 -7.25
N PRO A 53 -2.52 -22.64 -6.61
CA PRO A 53 -1.67 -22.45 -5.42
C PRO A 53 -0.50 -21.47 -5.64
N LYS A 54 0.11 -21.02 -4.54
CA LYS A 54 1.21 -20.05 -4.56
C LYS A 54 2.34 -20.46 -5.52
N LEU A 55 2.76 -21.72 -5.44
CA LEU A 55 3.69 -22.37 -6.35
C LEU A 55 3.19 -23.80 -6.62
N GLY A 56 3.64 -24.40 -7.72
CA GLY A 56 3.41 -25.82 -8.02
C GLY A 56 2.60 -26.11 -9.29
N LEU A 57 1.88 -25.13 -9.85
CA LEU A 57 1.28 -25.28 -11.18
C LEU A 57 2.37 -25.29 -12.26
N GLN A 58 2.29 -26.27 -13.15
CA GLN A 58 3.06 -26.31 -14.40
C GLN A 58 2.48 -25.30 -15.43
N PRO A 59 3.21 -24.98 -16.51
CA PRO A 59 2.83 -23.95 -17.48
C PRO A 59 1.39 -24.06 -18.02
N LYS A 60 0.98 -25.26 -18.46
CA LYS A 60 -0.35 -25.48 -19.03
C LYS A 60 -1.48 -25.31 -18.00
N PRO A 61 -1.46 -25.99 -16.83
CA PRO A 61 -2.43 -25.71 -15.76
C PRO A 61 -2.47 -24.25 -15.31
N PHE A 62 -1.34 -23.54 -15.35
CA PHE A 62 -1.29 -22.11 -15.04
C PHE A 62 -2.11 -21.28 -16.06
N GLY A 63 -1.90 -21.52 -17.36
CA GLY A 63 -2.69 -20.89 -18.43
C GLY A 63 -4.18 -21.22 -18.35
N GLU A 64 -4.54 -22.48 -18.04
CA GLU A 64 -5.94 -22.91 -17.86
C GLU A 64 -6.61 -22.21 -16.66
N ALA A 65 -5.89 -22.02 -15.56
CA ALA A 65 -6.36 -21.24 -14.41
C ALA A 65 -6.56 -19.76 -14.78
N CYS A 66 -5.67 -19.18 -15.58
CA CYS A 66 -5.81 -17.82 -16.08
C CYS A 66 -7.08 -17.67 -16.93
N TYR A 67 -7.24 -18.55 -17.92
CA TYR A 67 -8.40 -18.58 -18.80
C TYR A 67 -9.70 -18.67 -18.00
N SER A 68 -9.77 -19.62 -17.05
CA SER A 68 -10.97 -19.87 -16.24
C SER A 68 -11.42 -18.65 -15.43
N PHE A 69 -10.49 -17.84 -14.93
CA PHE A 69 -10.83 -16.58 -14.25
C PHE A 69 -11.21 -15.46 -15.22
N TRP A 70 -10.45 -15.27 -16.30
CA TRP A 70 -10.65 -14.17 -17.25
C TRP A 70 -11.99 -14.22 -18.00
N GLN A 71 -12.66 -15.37 -18.02
CA GLN A 71 -14.04 -15.46 -18.50
C GLN A 71 -15.04 -14.58 -17.70
N GLY A 72 -14.69 -14.15 -16.49
CA GLY A 72 -15.50 -13.24 -15.67
C GLY A 72 -14.75 -12.04 -15.08
N GLY A 73 -13.42 -12.13 -14.94
CA GLY A 73 -12.58 -11.07 -14.37
C GLY A 73 -11.78 -10.26 -15.40
N ASP A 74 -11.08 -9.25 -14.90
CA ASP A 74 -10.24 -8.35 -15.70
C ASP A 74 -8.76 -8.68 -15.55
N PHE A 75 -8.29 -8.86 -14.32
CA PHE A 75 -6.88 -8.74 -13.95
C PHE A 75 -6.36 -9.99 -13.24
N ILE A 76 -5.18 -10.48 -13.61
CA ILE A 76 -4.52 -11.57 -12.90
C ILE A 76 -3.11 -11.12 -12.54
N LYS A 77 -2.67 -11.36 -11.32
CA LYS A 77 -1.25 -11.26 -10.95
C LYS A 77 -0.64 -12.63 -10.75
N ASN A 78 0.66 -12.74 -11.07
CA ASN A 78 1.49 -13.74 -10.41
C ASN A 78 1.35 -13.62 -8.88
N ASP A 79 1.38 -14.74 -8.16
CA ASP A 79 1.69 -14.71 -6.73
C ASP A 79 3.16 -14.29 -6.56
N GLU A 80 3.52 -13.69 -5.42
CA GLU A 80 4.82 -13.01 -5.29
C GLU A 80 6.06 -13.86 -5.59
N PRO A 81 6.12 -15.18 -5.30
CA PRO A 81 7.33 -15.95 -5.60
C PRO A 81 7.33 -16.56 -7.01
N GLN A 82 6.24 -16.47 -7.78
CA GLN A 82 6.18 -17.09 -9.11
C GLN A 82 7.11 -16.34 -10.07
N GLY A 83 7.97 -17.06 -10.78
CA GLY A 83 8.93 -16.46 -11.71
C GLY A 83 9.45 -17.47 -12.73
N ASN A 84 10.61 -18.06 -12.45
CA ASN A 84 11.29 -19.00 -13.36
C ASN A 84 11.70 -20.31 -12.66
N GLN A 85 10.82 -20.86 -11.81
CA GLN A 85 11.07 -22.15 -11.17
C GLN A 85 11.22 -23.26 -12.21
N VAL A 86 12.06 -24.26 -11.94
CA VAL A 86 12.37 -25.35 -12.89
C VAL A 86 11.16 -26.18 -13.35
N PHE A 87 10.06 -26.20 -12.58
CA PHE A 87 8.82 -26.90 -12.94
C PHE A 87 7.80 -26.01 -13.67
N CYS A 88 8.08 -24.70 -13.81
CA CYS A 88 7.21 -23.72 -14.45
C CYS A 88 8.07 -22.56 -14.96
N GLN A 89 8.87 -22.84 -15.99
CA GLN A 89 9.81 -21.87 -16.52
C GLN A 89 9.08 -20.75 -17.27
N MET A 90 9.61 -19.53 -17.20
CA MET A 90 8.97 -18.34 -17.79
C MET A 90 8.78 -18.48 -19.30
N ASN A 91 9.72 -19.14 -19.97
CA ASN A 91 9.70 -19.39 -21.41
C ASN A 91 8.61 -20.37 -21.88
N GLU A 92 8.00 -21.11 -20.96
CA GLU A 92 6.87 -22.01 -21.23
C GLU A 92 5.56 -21.46 -20.66
N CYS A 93 5.62 -20.87 -19.46
CA CYS A 93 4.45 -20.36 -18.75
C CYS A 93 3.84 -19.11 -19.39
N ILE A 94 4.66 -18.11 -19.73
CA ILE A 94 4.15 -16.86 -20.34
C ILE A 94 3.44 -17.12 -21.67
N PRO A 95 3.93 -17.98 -22.58
CA PRO A 95 3.17 -18.37 -23.77
C PRO A 95 1.78 -18.95 -23.47
N GLU A 96 1.62 -19.81 -22.46
CA GLU A 96 0.31 -20.35 -22.08
C GLU A 96 -0.62 -19.27 -21.49
N VAL A 97 -0.07 -18.28 -20.76
CA VAL A 97 -0.82 -17.09 -20.31
C VAL A 97 -1.30 -16.24 -21.49
N VAL A 98 -0.43 -15.96 -22.47
CA VAL A 98 -0.79 -15.17 -23.66
C VAL A 98 -1.85 -15.89 -24.49
N LYS A 99 -1.72 -17.21 -24.65
CA LYS A 99 -2.71 -18.05 -25.34
C LYS A 99 -4.07 -18.00 -24.64
N ALA A 100 -4.11 -18.13 -23.31
CA ALA A 100 -5.32 -17.99 -22.52
C ALA A 100 -5.95 -16.60 -22.68
N MET A 101 -5.16 -15.53 -22.61
CA MET A 101 -5.62 -14.16 -22.80
C MET A 101 -6.27 -13.98 -24.18
N ARG A 102 -5.59 -14.40 -25.26
CA ARG A 102 -6.11 -14.29 -26.64
C ARG A 102 -7.43 -15.05 -26.81
N ALA A 103 -7.54 -16.25 -26.23
CA ALA A 103 -8.77 -17.03 -26.26
C ALA A 103 -9.91 -16.27 -25.54
N CYS A 104 -9.68 -15.81 -24.30
CA CYS A 104 -10.69 -15.04 -23.55
C CYS A 104 -11.10 -13.75 -24.25
N VAL A 105 -10.17 -12.98 -24.79
CA VAL A 105 -10.48 -11.72 -25.50
C VAL A 105 -11.33 -12.01 -26.73
N LYS A 106 -10.99 -13.06 -27.50
CA LYS A 106 -11.76 -13.48 -28.68
C LYS A 106 -13.18 -13.89 -28.33
N GLU A 107 -13.37 -14.63 -27.23
CA GLU A 107 -14.68 -15.15 -26.84
C GLU A 107 -15.57 -14.13 -26.14
N THR A 108 -14.99 -13.27 -25.31
CA THR A 108 -15.73 -12.32 -24.47
C THR A 108 -15.84 -10.92 -25.09
N GLY A 109 -15.03 -10.62 -26.11
CA GLY A 109 -14.89 -9.26 -26.66
C GLY A 109 -14.28 -8.25 -25.69
N SER A 110 -13.88 -8.67 -24.49
CA SER A 110 -13.37 -7.80 -23.43
C SER A 110 -11.86 -7.97 -23.27
N SER A 111 -11.13 -6.85 -23.19
CA SER A 111 -9.71 -6.85 -22.85
C SER A 111 -9.45 -7.49 -21.48
N LYS A 112 -8.26 -8.07 -21.31
CA LYS A 112 -7.80 -8.68 -20.07
C LYS A 112 -6.44 -8.13 -19.69
N LEU A 113 -6.08 -8.21 -18.42
CA LEU A 113 -4.82 -7.67 -17.87
C LEU A 113 -4.07 -8.76 -17.11
N PHE A 114 -2.75 -8.74 -17.21
CA PHE A 114 -1.86 -9.64 -16.47
C PHE A 114 -0.73 -8.85 -15.79
N SER A 115 -0.39 -9.16 -14.55
CA SER A 115 0.74 -8.57 -13.83
C SER A 115 1.80 -9.63 -13.60
N ALA A 116 2.85 -9.57 -14.43
CA ALA A 116 3.92 -10.54 -14.49
C ALA A 116 5.04 -10.17 -13.51
N ASN A 117 5.47 -11.12 -12.68
CA ASN A 117 6.57 -10.88 -11.75
C ASN A 117 7.92 -10.84 -12.49
N ILE A 118 8.62 -9.72 -12.38
CA ILE A 118 9.96 -9.54 -12.95
C ILE A 118 11.04 -9.40 -11.88
N THR A 119 10.70 -9.56 -10.60
CA THR A 119 11.64 -9.40 -9.48
C THR A 119 12.85 -10.31 -9.62
N ALA A 120 14.04 -9.72 -9.50
CA ALA A 120 15.32 -10.40 -9.44
C ALA A 120 16.34 -9.54 -8.69
N ASP A 121 17.42 -10.15 -8.21
CA ASP A 121 18.51 -9.43 -7.55
C ASP A 121 19.33 -8.60 -8.55
N ASP A 122 19.52 -9.13 -9.76
CA ASP A 122 20.22 -8.48 -10.86
C ASP A 122 19.26 -7.59 -11.68
N PRO A 123 19.49 -6.27 -11.77
CA PRO A 123 18.72 -5.39 -12.64
C PRO A 123 18.68 -5.84 -14.11
N GLU A 124 19.75 -6.44 -14.63
CA GLU A 124 19.77 -6.93 -16.02
C GLU A 124 18.81 -8.11 -16.21
N GLU A 125 18.67 -8.99 -15.21
CA GLU A 125 17.67 -10.06 -15.22
C GLU A 125 16.24 -9.49 -15.19
N MET A 126 15.98 -8.45 -14.39
CA MET A 126 14.67 -7.77 -14.39
C MET A 126 14.34 -7.20 -15.78
N ILE A 127 15.32 -6.56 -16.42
CA ILE A 127 15.18 -6.00 -17.77
C ILE A 127 14.98 -7.11 -18.80
N ALA A 128 15.72 -8.22 -18.69
CA ALA A 128 15.58 -9.37 -19.57
C ALA A 128 14.19 -10.00 -19.48
N ARG A 129 13.68 -10.22 -18.25
CA ARG A 129 12.31 -10.70 -18.02
C ARG A 129 11.27 -9.78 -18.63
N GLY A 130 11.34 -8.47 -18.35
CA GLY A 130 10.38 -7.50 -18.89
C GLY A 130 10.37 -7.48 -20.42
N LYS A 131 11.55 -7.42 -21.06
CA LYS A 131 11.67 -7.48 -22.53
C LYS A 131 11.12 -8.79 -23.10
N TYR A 132 11.44 -9.93 -22.46
CA TYR A 132 10.94 -11.23 -22.88
C TYR A 132 9.41 -11.28 -22.81
N ILE A 133 8.81 -10.91 -21.67
CA ILE A 133 7.36 -10.90 -21.49
C ILE A 133 6.67 -10.01 -22.53
N MET A 134 7.16 -8.79 -22.75
CA MET A 134 6.60 -7.90 -23.78
C MET A 134 6.69 -8.51 -25.17
N SER A 135 7.78 -9.21 -25.50
CA SER A 135 7.93 -9.89 -26.79
C SER A 135 6.89 -11.00 -26.99
N GLN A 136 6.53 -11.73 -25.93
CA GLN A 136 5.52 -12.78 -26.00
C GLN A 136 4.10 -12.22 -26.12
N PHE A 137 3.78 -11.16 -25.37
CA PHE A 137 2.49 -10.49 -25.48
C PHE A 137 2.32 -9.80 -26.85
N GLY A 138 3.40 -9.28 -27.43
CA GLY A 138 3.39 -8.67 -28.76
C GLY A 138 2.43 -7.48 -28.83
N PRO A 139 1.41 -7.50 -29.72
CA PRO A 139 0.39 -6.44 -29.78
C PRO A 139 -0.39 -6.25 -28.47
N LEU A 140 -0.46 -7.26 -27.60
CA LEU A 140 -1.10 -7.18 -26.28
C LEU A 140 -0.13 -6.70 -25.19
N SER A 141 1.03 -6.14 -25.54
CA SER A 141 2.05 -5.75 -24.55
C SER A 141 1.55 -4.70 -23.55
N GLU A 142 0.61 -3.82 -23.93
CA GLU A 142 -0.01 -2.86 -22.99
C GLU A 142 -0.93 -3.53 -21.96
N ASN A 143 -1.42 -4.74 -22.24
CA ASN A 143 -2.23 -5.53 -21.30
C ASN A 143 -1.38 -6.13 -20.16
N CYS A 144 -0.06 -5.98 -20.20
CA CYS A 144 0.84 -6.53 -19.20
C CYS A 144 1.36 -5.44 -18.26
N ALA A 145 1.02 -5.56 -16.98
CA ALA A 145 1.70 -4.89 -15.88
C ALA A 145 2.96 -5.68 -15.47
N PHE A 146 3.90 -5.00 -14.80
CA PHE A 146 5.06 -5.63 -14.17
C PHE A 146 4.98 -5.55 -12.67
N LEU A 147 5.04 -6.71 -12.03
CA LEU A 147 5.10 -6.85 -10.59
C LEU A 147 6.55 -6.87 -10.12
N VAL A 148 6.83 -6.06 -9.10
CA VAL A 148 8.10 -6.02 -8.38
C VAL A 148 7.84 -6.13 -6.89
N ASP A 149 8.50 -7.08 -6.23
CA ASP A 149 8.49 -7.19 -4.76
C ASP A 149 9.41 -6.14 -4.12
N GLY A 150 8.99 -4.87 -4.20
CA GLY A 150 9.86 -3.73 -3.91
C GLY A 150 10.35 -3.61 -2.47
N TYR A 151 9.70 -4.29 -1.51
CA TYR A 151 10.22 -4.30 -0.13
C TYR A 151 11.43 -5.23 0.01
N VAL A 152 11.33 -6.49 -0.44
CA VAL A 152 12.44 -7.46 -0.33
C VAL A 152 13.55 -7.19 -1.35
N ALA A 153 13.23 -6.74 -2.56
CA ALA A 153 14.22 -6.40 -3.58
C ALA A 153 14.73 -4.94 -3.47
N GLY A 154 14.12 -4.14 -2.60
CA GLY A 154 14.48 -2.75 -2.36
C GLY A 154 14.03 -1.76 -3.44
N GLY A 155 14.19 -0.47 -3.13
CA GLY A 155 13.80 0.64 -4.02
C GLY A 155 14.56 0.67 -5.36
N THR A 156 15.74 0.05 -5.43
CA THR A 156 16.51 -0.12 -6.67
C THR A 156 15.74 -0.93 -7.70
N ALA A 157 15.14 -2.06 -7.31
CA ALA A 157 14.35 -2.89 -8.21
C ALA A 157 13.11 -2.16 -8.75
N VAL A 158 12.45 -1.36 -7.89
CA VAL A 158 11.29 -0.54 -8.27
C VAL A 158 11.69 0.51 -9.30
N THR A 159 12.81 1.21 -9.05
CA THR A 159 13.35 2.24 -9.96
C THR A 159 13.80 1.62 -11.28
N CYS A 160 14.42 0.43 -11.24
CA CYS A 160 14.81 -0.33 -12.43
C CYS A 160 13.60 -0.57 -13.35
N CYS A 161 12.49 -1.09 -12.80
CA CYS A 161 11.28 -1.28 -13.59
C CYS A 161 10.69 0.05 -14.07
N ARG A 162 10.57 1.04 -13.17
CA ARG A 162 9.97 2.35 -13.46
C ARG A 162 10.65 3.07 -14.62
N ARG A 163 11.97 2.99 -14.72
CA ARG A 163 12.77 3.70 -15.73
C ARG A 163 12.95 2.92 -17.02
N ASN A 164 13.05 1.59 -16.97
CA ASN A 164 13.18 0.77 -18.18
C ASN A 164 11.85 0.48 -18.87
N PHE A 165 10.74 0.48 -18.11
CA PHE A 165 9.40 0.15 -18.63
C PHE A 165 8.34 1.20 -18.23
N PRO A 166 8.55 2.51 -18.49
CA PRO A 166 7.67 3.57 -17.99
C PRO A 166 6.24 3.53 -18.54
N LYS A 167 6.01 2.81 -19.65
CA LYS A 167 4.66 2.64 -20.24
C LYS A 167 3.91 1.43 -19.69
N GLN A 168 4.58 0.58 -18.92
CA GLN A 168 3.95 -0.57 -18.28
C GLN A 168 3.57 -0.22 -16.85
N PHE A 169 2.39 -0.68 -16.43
CA PHE A 169 1.93 -0.46 -15.07
C PHE A 169 2.87 -1.15 -14.09
N LEU A 170 3.50 -0.38 -13.21
CA LEU A 170 4.39 -0.86 -12.16
C LEU A 170 3.57 -1.24 -10.92
N HIS A 171 3.34 -2.54 -10.77
CA HIS A 171 2.68 -3.15 -9.62
C HIS A 171 3.70 -3.40 -8.51
N TYR A 172 3.75 -2.49 -7.53
CA TYR A 172 4.54 -2.67 -6.33
C TYR A 172 3.87 -3.70 -5.41
N HIS A 173 4.50 -4.87 -5.26
CA HIS A 173 4.14 -5.84 -4.25
C HIS A 173 5.01 -5.67 -2.99
N ARG A 174 4.40 -5.72 -1.81
CA ARG A 174 5.05 -5.34 -0.54
C ARG A 174 5.44 -6.52 0.35
N ALA A 175 5.68 -7.71 -0.22
CA ALA A 175 6.03 -8.90 0.56
C ALA A 175 7.13 -8.59 1.60
N GLY A 176 6.96 -9.06 2.84
CA GLY A 176 7.92 -8.83 3.93
C GLY A 176 7.74 -7.52 4.73
N HIS A 177 6.99 -6.54 4.23
CA HIS A 177 6.88 -5.22 4.86
C HIS A 177 6.46 -5.24 6.34
N GLY A 178 5.65 -6.22 6.73
CA GLY A 178 5.15 -6.37 8.10
C GLY A 178 6.24 -6.46 9.16
N SER A 179 7.48 -6.85 8.79
CA SER A 179 8.61 -6.88 9.73
C SER A 179 8.93 -5.51 10.32
N VAL A 180 8.66 -4.43 9.58
CA VAL A 180 8.84 -3.04 10.07
C VAL A 180 7.53 -2.28 10.20
N THR A 181 6.55 -2.53 9.33
CA THR A 181 5.32 -1.73 9.31
C THR A 181 4.28 -2.16 10.33
N SER A 182 4.36 -3.40 10.87
CA SER A 182 3.38 -3.86 11.86
C SER A 182 3.35 -2.91 13.07
N PRO A 183 2.17 -2.59 13.63
CA PRO A 183 2.05 -1.85 14.88
C PRO A 183 2.76 -2.51 16.06
N GLN A 184 3.02 -3.82 15.99
CA GLN A 184 3.79 -4.56 17.00
C GLN A 184 5.28 -4.21 16.98
N THR A 185 5.80 -3.73 15.84
CA THR A 185 7.19 -3.32 15.69
C THR A 185 7.35 -1.83 16.03
N GLN A 186 8.20 -1.50 17.01
CA GLN A 186 8.49 -0.10 17.40
C GLN A 186 9.64 0.54 16.63
N ARG A 187 10.10 -0.11 15.55
CA ARG A 187 11.22 0.32 14.71
C ARG A 187 10.78 0.39 13.24
N GLY A 188 11.59 1.03 12.42
CA GLY A 188 11.38 1.24 11.00
C GLY A 188 10.45 2.42 10.73
N TYR A 189 9.37 2.12 10.03
CA TYR A 189 8.38 3.09 9.57
C TYR A 189 7.01 2.43 9.42
N THR A 190 5.93 3.21 9.44
CA THR A 190 4.55 2.71 9.32
C THR A 190 4.20 2.28 7.89
N ALA A 191 3.08 1.57 7.74
CA ALA A 191 2.54 1.24 6.41
C ALA A 191 2.18 2.51 5.61
N PHE A 192 1.75 3.58 6.29
CA PHE A 192 1.52 4.89 5.70
C PHE A 192 2.79 5.46 5.06
N VAL A 193 3.90 5.49 5.80
CA VAL A 193 5.19 5.95 5.27
C VAL A 193 5.65 5.08 4.09
N HIS A 194 5.56 3.75 4.23
CA HIS A 194 5.96 2.82 3.18
C HIS A 194 5.22 3.04 1.86
N THR A 195 3.91 3.24 1.95
CA THR A 195 3.06 3.46 0.78
C THR A 195 3.25 4.86 0.20
N LYS A 196 3.38 5.90 1.02
CA LYS A 196 3.72 7.26 0.57
C LYS A 196 5.03 7.28 -0.22
N ILE A 197 6.04 6.56 0.24
CA ILE A 197 7.31 6.36 -0.48
C ILE A 197 7.09 5.73 -1.86
N SER A 198 6.19 4.75 -1.98
CA SER A 198 5.94 4.07 -3.25
C SER A 198 5.45 5.00 -4.37
N ARG A 199 4.63 6.02 -4.02
CA ARG A 199 4.20 7.05 -4.98
C ARG A 199 5.36 7.89 -5.46
N VAL A 200 6.20 8.34 -4.52
CA VAL A 200 7.39 9.14 -4.81
C VAL A 200 8.35 8.41 -5.78
N ILE A 201 8.62 7.12 -5.55
CA ILE A 201 9.52 6.32 -6.41
C ILE A 201 8.87 5.80 -7.69
N GLY A 202 7.57 6.04 -7.87
CA GLY A 202 6.87 5.84 -9.14
C GLY A 202 6.12 4.53 -9.32
N ALA A 203 5.67 3.90 -8.23
CA ALA A 203 4.75 2.77 -8.34
C ALA A 203 3.41 3.22 -8.97
N SER A 204 2.96 2.51 -10.01
CA SER A 204 1.63 2.73 -10.60
C SER A 204 0.51 2.28 -9.69
N GLY A 205 0.75 1.21 -8.92
CA GLY A 205 -0.13 0.77 -7.86
C GLY A 205 0.62 -0.01 -6.79
N ILE A 206 0.16 0.09 -5.55
CA ILE A 206 0.74 -0.63 -4.42
C ILE A 206 -0.36 -1.32 -3.60
N HIS A 207 -0.03 -2.47 -3.03
CA HIS A 207 -0.88 -3.10 -2.04
C HIS A 207 -1.03 -2.19 -0.81
N VAL A 208 -2.26 -1.76 -0.50
CA VAL A 208 -2.54 -0.95 0.71
C VAL A 208 -3.08 -1.78 1.87
N GLY A 209 -3.50 -3.02 1.60
CA GLY A 209 -4.17 -3.89 2.57
C GLY A 209 -5.67 -3.87 2.36
N THR A 210 -6.43 -4.20 3.40
CA THR A 210 -7.90 -4.30 3.32
C THR A 210 -8.61 -3.42 4.34
N MET A 211 -7.91 -2.52 5.04
CA MET A 211 -8.51 -1.59 6.03
C MET A 211 -9.36 -2.34 7.07
N SER A 212 -8.83 -3.46 7.59
CA SER A 212 -9.51 -4.44 8.48
C SER A 212 -10.61 -5.31 7.85
N PHE A 213 -11.02 -5.11 6.60
CA PHE A 213 -12.09 -5.89 5.96
C PHE A 213 -11.65 -7.26 5.43
N GLY A 214 -10.36 -7.60 5.56
CA GLY A 214 -9.77 -8.85 5.07
C GLY A 214 -9.10 -9.66 6.17
N LYS A 215 -8.09 -10.46 5.83
CA LYS A 215 -7.42 -11.37 6.78
C LYS A 215 -6.14 -10.82 7.43
N MET A 216 -5.59 -9.74 6.88
CA MET A 216 -4.32 -9.16 7.34
C MET A 216 -4.60 -8.09 8.41
N GLU A 217 -3.61 -7.81 9.26
CA GLU A 217 -3.65 -6.64 10.15
C GLU A 217 -3.92 -5.36 9.33
N GLY A 218 -4.75 -4.48 9.86
CA GLY A 218 -5.10 -3.17 9.29
C GLY A 218 -6.14 -2.47 10.17
N ASP A 219 -6.33 -1.18 9.93
CA ASP A 219 -7.29 -0.32 10.62
C ASP A 219 -8.23 0.37 9.62
N ALA A 220 -9.45 0.73 10.02
CA ALA A 220 -10.38 1.44 9.15
C ALA A 220 -9.83 2.81 8.69
N SER A 221 -8.97 3.44 9.51
CA SER A 221 -8.26 4.67 9.18
C SER A 221 -7.18 4.51 8.12
N ASP A 222 -6.80 3.27 7.73
CA ASP A 222 -5.91 3.02 6.61
C ASP A 222 -6.48 3.54 5.28
N LYS A 223 -7.75 3.96 5.22
CA LYS A 223 -8.29 4.72 4.07
C LYS A 223 -7.52 6.00 3.79
N ASN A 224 -6.89 6.62 4.80
CA ASN A 224 -6.04 7.80 4.62
C ASN A 224 -4.79 7.47 3.78
N ILE A 225 -4.36 6.20 3.74
CA ILE A 225 -3.32 5.76 2.80
C ILE A 225 -3.83 5.89 1.37
N ALA A 226 -5.07 5.47 1.09
CA ALA A 226 -5.64 5.58 -0.25
C ALA A 226 -5.72 7.04 -0.69
N TYR A 227 -6.23 7.94 0.17
CA TYR A 227 -6.28 9.38 -0.12
C TYR A 227 -4.88 9.98 -0.37
N MET A 228 -3.89 9.65 0.48
CA MET A 228 -2.50 10.08 0.29
C MET A 228 -1.88 9.61 -1.05
N LEU A 229 -2.37 8.49 -1.60
CA LEU A 229 -1.89 7.96 -2.87
C LEU A 229 -2.65 8.48 -4.09
N GLN A 230 -3.90 8.92 -3.94
CA GLN A 230 -4.78 9.29 -5.04
C GLN A 230 -5.00 10.79 -5.20
N ASP A 231 -5.11 11.52 -4.08
CA ASP A 231 -5.41 12.94 -4.12
C ASP A 231 -4.15 13.76 -4.41
N ASP A 232 -4.33 14.94 -5.01
CA ASP A 232 -3.22 15.89 -5.21
C ASP A 232 -2.88 16.64 -3.91
N GLU A 233 -3.81 16.68 -2.95
CA GLU A 233 -3.59 17.19 -1.61
C GLU A 233 -4.21 16.25 -0.58
N ALA A 234 -3.42 15.80 0.39
CA ALA A 234 -3.91 14.88 1.42
C ALA A 234 -3.24 15.14 2.77
N ASP A 235 -3.97 14.83 3.85
CA ASP A 235 -3.47 14.92 5.22
C ASP A 235 -2.91 13.57 5.67
N GLY A 236 -1.63 13.55 6.06
CA GLY A 236 -1.02 12.44 6.78
C GLY A 236 -1.27 12.52 8.29
N PRO A 237 -0.73 11.57 9.07
CA PRO A 237 -0.83 11.61 10.53
C PRO A 237 -0.26 12.88 11.16
N TYR A 238 0.75 13.49 10.53
CA TYR A 238 1.39 14.71 11.03
C TYR A 238 1.44 15.85 10.00
N TYR A 239 1.55 15.53 8.71
CA TYR A 239 1.79 16.53 7.67
C TYR A 239 0.78 16.45 6.54
N ARG A 240 0.23 17.61 6.16
CA ARG A 240 -0.40 17.79 4.85
C ARG A 240 0.67 17.72 3.75
N GLN A 241 0.37 17.02 2.66
CA GLN A 241 1.23 16.92 1.49
C GLN A 241 0.46 17.37 0.24
N GLU A 242 1.01 18.35 -0.45
CA GLU A 242 0.63 18.67 -1.83
C GLU A 242 1.56 17.90 -2.78
N TRP A 243 0.98 17.23 -3.77
CA TRP A 243 1.66 16.36 -4.72
C TRP A 243 2.02 17.05 -6.04
N GLN A 244 1.55 18.29 -6.24
CA GLN A 244 1.96 19.18 -7.33
C GLN A 244 1.71 18.57 -8.72
N GLY A 245 0.59 17.87 -8.88
CA GLY A 245 0.21 17.16 -10.10
C GLY A 245 0.94 15.83 -10.31
N MET A 246 1.68 15.31 -9.32
CA MET A 246 2.26 13.97 -9.41
C MET A 246 1.13 12.94 -9.55
N LYS A 247 1.21 12.10 -10.60
CA LYS A 247 0.19 11.09 -10.90
C LYS A 247 -0.09 10.20 -9.68
N GLU A 248 -1.33 9.77 -9.52
CA GLU A 248 -1.72 8.89 -8.42
C GLU A 248 -1.07 7.50 -8.52
N THR A 249 -0.90 6.88 -7.35
CA THR A 249 -0.60 5.45 -7.22
C THR A 249 -1.89 4.73 -6.82
N THR A 250 -2.31 3.75 -7.61
CA THR A 250 -3.56 3.04 -7.39
C THR A 250 -3.50 2.16 -6.14
N PRO A 251 -4.47 2.26 -5.22
CA PRO A 251 -4.62 1.31 -4.13
C PRO A 251 -4.98 -0.08 -4.66
N ILE A 252 -4.14 -1.07 -4.38
CA ILE A 252 -4.39 -2.48 -4.71
C ILE A 252 -4.88 -3.19 -3.44
N ILE A 253 -6.10 -3.68 -3.49
CA ILE A 253 -6.79 -4.32 -2.36
C ILE A 253 -6.61 -5.82 -2.48
N SER A 254 -6.02 -6.44 -1.46
CA SER A 254 -5.68 -7.86 -1.47
C SER A 254 -5.55 -8.41 -0.06
N GLY A 255 -5.89 -9.69 0.11
CA GLY A 255 -5.73 -10.41 1.37
C GLY A 255 -7.05 -10.78 2.04
N GLY A 256 -7.62 -11.92 1.64
CA GLY A 256 -8.83 -12.46 2.27
C GLY A 256 -10.13 -11.73 1.88
N MET A 257 -10.12 -10.98 0.77
CA MET A 257 -11.32 -10.38 0.21
C MET A 257 -12.13 -11.40 -0.59
N ASN A 258 -13.45 -11.23 -0.58
CA ASN A 258 -14.44 -11.89 -1.43
C ASN A 258 -15.57 -10.91 -1.73
N ALA A 259 -16.52 -11.30 -2.58
CA ALA A 259 -17.67 -10.47 -2.98
C ALA A 259 -18.43 -9.85 -1.80
N LEU A 260 -18.59 -10.61 -0.70
CA LEU A 260 -19.39 -10.23 0.47
C LEU A 260 -18.74 -9.13 1.31
N ARG A 261 -17.43 -8.98 1.25
CA ARG A 261 -16.66 -7.97 2.02
C ARG A 261 -16.53 -6.63 1.30
N LEU A 262 -16.72 -6.62 -0.02
CA LEU A 262 -16.49 -5.44 -0.87
C LEU A 262 -17.43 -4.27 -0.57
N PRO A 263 -18.75 -4.45 -0.37
CA PRO A 263 -19.65 -3.31 -0.18
C PRO A 263 -19.28 -2.45 1.03
N ALA A 264 -19.01 -3.09 2.17
CA ALA A 264 -18.61 -2.39 3.39
C ALA A 264 -17.22 -1.73 3.26
N PHE A 265 -16.30 -2.38 2.54
CA PHE A 265 -15.00 -1.80 2.21
C PHE A 265 -15.14 -0.51 1.39
N PHE A 266 -15.95 -0.52 0.33
CA PHE A 266 -16.19 0.67 -0.50
C PHE A 266 -16.94 1.76 0.25
N GLU A 267 -17.84 1.41 1.16
CA GLU A 267 -18.50 2.40 2.00
C GLU A 267 -17.52 3.09 2.96
N ASN A 268 -16.55 2.37 3.52
CA ASN A 268 -15.49 2.99 4.33
C ASN A 268 -14.56 3.89 3.50
N LEU A 269 -14.19 3.45 2.29
CA LEU A 269 -13.28 4.18 1.40
C LEU A 269 -13.95 5.38 0.71
N GLY A 270 -15.23 5.27 0.35
CA GLY A 270 -16.01 6.30 -0.34
C GLY A 270 -16.04 6.19 -1.87
N HIS A 271 -15.22 5.33 -2.48
CA HIS A 271 -15.20 5.08 -3.93
C HIS A 271 -14.72 3.65 -4.25
N SER A 272 -14.88 3.23 -5.52
CA SER A 272 -14.43 1.91 -6.01
C SER A 272 -13.31 1.97 -7.05
N ASN A 273 -12.66 3.14 -7.24
CA ASN A 273 -11.51 3.33 -8.14
C ASN A 273 -10.21 2.66 -7.64
N VAL A 274 -10.22 1.33 -7.57
CA VAL A 274 -9.13 0.50 -7.02
C VAL A 274 -8.97 -0.77 -7.86
N ILE A 275 -7.85 -1.47 -7.65
CA ILE A 275 -7.66 -2.83 -8.18
C ILE A 275 -7.91 -3.83 -7.05
N LEU A 276 -8.79 -4.80 -7.26
CA LEU A 276 -8.99 -5.92 -6.35
C LEU A 276 -8.17 -7.13 -6.81
N THR A 277 -7.58 -7.86 -5.86
CA THR A 277 -7.00 -9.19 -6.13
C THR A 277 -7.51 -10.22 -5.12
N ALA A 278 -8.59 -10.90 -5.48
CA ALA A 278 -9.31 -11.85 -4.62
C ALA A 278 -8.95 -13.31 -4.98
N GLY A 279 -7.78 -13.79 -4.57
CA GLY A 279 -7.33 -15.17 -4.83
C GLY A 279 -8.34 -16.23 -4.38
N GLY A 280 -8.44 -16.43 -3.06
CA GLY A 280 -9.44 -17.36 -2.48
C GLY A 280 -10.89 -16.88 -2.65
N GLY A 281 -11.12 -15.57 -2.75
CA GLY A 281 -12.46 -15.01 -2.96
C GLY A 281 -13.05 -15.33 -4.34
N SER A 282 -12.20 -15.57 -5.35
CA SER A 282 -12.65 -16.00 -6.68
C SER A 282 -12.47 -17.50 -6.89
N PHE A 283 -11.28 -18.06 -6.69
CA PHE A 283 -11.04 -19.50 -6.91
C PHE A 283 -11.73 -20.41 -5.88
N GLY A 284 -12.09 -19.88 -4.71
CA GLY A 284 -12.84 -20.61 -3.69
C GLY A 284 -14.35 -20.61 -3.92
N HIS A 285 -14.87 -19.87 -4.90
CA HIS A 285 -16.30 -19.85 -5.22
C HIS A 285 -16.80 -21.25 -5.59
N LYS A 286 -17.94 -21.68 -5.04
CA LYS A 286 -18.47 -23.05 -5.22
C LYS A 286 -18.66 -23.45 -6.70
N ASP A 287 -18.98 -22.47 -7.55
CA ASP A 287 -19.20 -22.64 -8.99
C ASP A 287 -17.98 -22.27 -9.85
N GLY A 288 -16.80 -22.15 -9.22
CA GLY A 288 -15.54 -21.91 -9.90
C GLY A 288 -15.18 -20.44 -10.15
N PRO A 289 -13.97 -20.19 -10.70
CA PRO A 289 -13.34 -18.88 -10.70
C PRO A 289 -14.02 -17.83 -11.58
N LYS A 290 -14.64 -18.23 -12.71
CA LYS A 290 -15.45 -17.33 -13.54
C LYS A 290 -16.56 -16.69 -12.72
N ILE A 291 -17.34 -17.52 -12.03
CA ILE A 291 -18.45 -17.09 -11.20
C ILE A 291 -17.95 -16.30 -9.99
N GLY A 292 -16.84 -16.72 -9.39
CA GLY A 292 -16.17 -15.96 -8.32
C GLY A 292 -15.69 -14.56 -8.75
N ALA A 293 -15.32 -14.38 -10.03
CA ALA A 293 -14.96 -13.07 -10.56
C ALA A 293 -16.21 -12.19 -10.77
N ILE A 294 -17.26 -12.76 -11.36
CA ILE A 294 -18.55 -12.08 -11.58
C ILE A 294 -19.16 -11.65 -10.24
N SER A 295 -19.13 -12.49 -9.21
CA SER A 295 -19.64 -12.12 -7.89
C SER A 295 -18.86 -10.95 -7.27
N CYS A 296 -17.54 -10.85 -7.49
CA CYS A 296 -16.77 -9.69 -7.04
C CYS A 296 -17.16 -8.39 -7.76
N ARG A 297 -17.45 -8.46 -9.08
CA ARG A 297 -18.03 -7.33 -9.83
C ARG A 297 -19.38 -6.94 -9.23
N GLN A 298 -20.25 -7.92 -9.00
CA GLN A 298 -21.57 -7.72 -8.42
C GLN A 298 -21.51 -7.12 -7.01
N GLY A 299 -20.44 -7.36 -6.24
CA GLY A 299 -20.21 -6.68 -4.96
C GLY A 299 -20.02 -5.17 -5.10
N GLU A 300 -19.33 -4.71 -6.14
CA GLU A 300 -19.24 -3.27 -6.47
C GLU A 300 -20.58 -2.72 -6.94
N GLU A 301 -21.27 -3.44 -7.84
CA GLU A 301 -22.55 -3.04 -8.42
C GLU A 301 -23.62 -2.92 -7.33
N ALA A 302 -23.69 -3.89 -6.40
CA ALA A 302 -24.60 -3.86 -5.26
C ALA A 302 -24.37 -2.62 -4.38
N TRP A 303 -23.11 -2.29 -4.08
CA TRP A 303 -22.78 -1.08 -3.32
C TRP A 303 -23.18 0.19 -4.07
N LYS A 304 -22.89 0.29 -5.38
CA LYS A 304 -23.28 1.44 -6.20
C LYS A 304 -24.80 1.63 -6.27
N GLN A 305 -25.55 0.55 -6.48
CA GLN A 305 -27.02 0.59 -6.54
C GLN A 305 -27.65 0.95 -5.20
N TRP A 306 -27.12 0.40 -4.09
CA TRP A 306 -27.54 0.79 -2.75
C TRP A 306 -27.24 2.27 -2.49
N LYS A 307 -26.04 2.75 -2.82
CA LYS A 307 -25.64 4.16 -2.63
C LYS A 307 -26.50 5.11 -3.45
N ALA A 308 -26.98 4.68 -4.61
CA ALA A 308 -27.91 5.42 -5.46
C ALA A 308 -29.38 5.38 -4.96
N GLY A 309 -29.66 4.68 -3.85
CA GLY A 309 -31.00 4.60 -3.25
C GLY A 309 -31.96 3.64 -3.98
N GLN A 310 -31.46 2.77 -4.85
CA GLN A 310 -32.30 1.88 -5.67
C GLN A 310 -33.18 0.93 -4.84
N PHE A 311 -32.75 0.59 -3.63
CA PHE A 311 -33.47 -0.31 -2.71
C PHE A 311 -34.24 0.45 -1.61
N GLY A 312 -34.39 1.77 -1.74
CA GLY A 312 -35.01 2.60 -0.71
C GLY A 312 -34.13 2.80 0.52
N ASN A 313 -34.75 3.17 1.64
CA ASN A 313 -34.05 3.47 2.90
C ASN A 313 -33.83 2.19 3.71
N ILE A 314 -32.92 1.34 3.25
CA ILE A 314 -32.51 0.11 3.94
C ILE A 314 -31.02 0.11 4.24
N SER A 315 -30.60 -0.76 5.16
CA SER A 315 -29.18 -0.92 5.51
C SER A 315 -28.36 -1.40 4.30
N LEU A 316 -27.05 -1.13 4.29
CA LEU A 316 -26.15 -1.64 3.25
C LEU A 316 -26.23 -3.17 3.15
N SER A 317 -26.25 -3.86 4.30
CA SER A 317 -26.37 -5.31 4.34
C SER A 317 -27.66 -5.81 3.68
N ASP A 318 -28.80 -5.16 3.95
CA ASP A 318 -30.06 -5.52 3.31
C ASP A 318 -30.07 -5.18 1.82
N GLY A 319 -29.46 -4.06 1.42
CA GLY A 319 -29.30 -3.70 0.01
C GLY A 319 -28.55 -4.75 -0.81
N VAL A 320 -27.46 -5.30 -0.25
CA VAL A 320 -26.72 -6.39 -0.89
C VAL A 320 -27.53 -7.67 -0.97
N ILE A 321 -28.34 -7.98 0.06
CA ILE A 321 -29.24 -9.13 0.03
C ILE A 321 -30.33 -8.94 -1.04
N GLU A 322 -30.93 -7.75 -1.15
CA GLU A 322 -31.91 -7.44 -2.21
C GLU A 322 -31.29 -7.59 -3.60
N TYR A 323 -30.07 -7.10 -3.80
CA TYR A 323 -29.32 -7.31 -5.04
C TYR A 323 -29.12 -8.80 -5.35
N ALA A 324 -28.74 -9.59 -4.34
CA ALA A 324 -28.47 -11.02 -4.50
C ALA A 324 -29.71 -11.85 -4.87
N LYS A 325 -30.94 -11.36 -4.65
CA LYS A 325 -32.16 -12.09 -5.05
C LYS A 325 -32.27 -12.31 -6.56
N THR A 326 -31.64 -11.46 -7.36
CA THR A 326 -31.70 -11.49 -8.83
C THR A 326 -30.36 -11.81 -9.49
N HIS A 327 -29.31 -12.04 -8.70
CA HIS A 327 -27.94 -12.28 -9.17
C HIS A 327 -27.38 -13.55 -8.55
N GLU A 328 -27.41 -14.64 -9.33
CA GLU A 328 -27.07 -15.98 -8.85
C GLU A 328 -25.59 -16.12 -8.46
N GLU A 329 -24.68 -15.35 -9.06
CA GLU A 329 -23.25 -15.43 -8.76
C GLU A 329 -22.92 -14.89 -7.37
N ILE A 330 -23.37 -13.68 -7.01
CA ILE A 330 -23.19 -13.15 -5.65
C ILE A 330 -24.01 -13.93 -4.62
N LYS A 331 -25.22 -14.40 -4.97
CA LYS A 331 -25.98 -15.33 -4.12
C LYS A 331 -25.21 -16.63 -3.86
N GLY A 332 -24.51 -17.16 -4.86
CA GLY A 332 -23.57 -18.27 -4.73
C GLY A 332 -22.41 -17.97 -3.76
N ALA A 333 -21.98 -16.71 -3.67
CA ALA A 333 -20.95 -16.29 -2.73
C ALA A 333 -21.42 -16.37 -1.27
N PHE A 334 -22.69 -16.06 -0.97
CA PHE A 334 -23.29 -16.26 0.37
C PHE A 334 -23.20 -17.73 0.81
N LEU A 335 -23.52 -18.67 -0.10
CA LEU A 335 -23.40 -20.11 0.15
C LEU A 335 -21.95 -20.58 0.28
N THR A 336 -21.04 -19.95 -0.45
CA THR A 336 -19.61 -20.31 -0.44
C THR A 336 -18.95 -19.85 0.87
N PHE A 337 -19.18 -18.61 1.27
CA PHE A 337 -18.48 -17.97 2.39
C PHE A 337 -19.42 -17.80 3.59
N GLN A 338 -20.06 -18.88 4.04
CA GLN A 338 -21.14 -18.82 5.04
C GLN A 338 -20.74 -18.13 6.33
N LYS A 339 -19.51 -18.34 6.82
CA LYS A 339 -19.02 -17.64 8.02
C LYS A 339 -19.05 -16.13 7.87
N ASP A 340 -18.64 -15.62 6.70
CA ASP A 340 -18.68 -14.19 6.40
C ASP A 340 -20.13 -13.74 6.21
N ALA A 341 -20.95 -14.54 5.53
CA ALA A 341 -22.36 -14.25 5.31
C ALA A 341 -23.14 -14.11 6.63
N ASP A 342 -22.98 -15.07 7.55
CA ASP A 342 -23.64 -15.07 8.86
C ASP A 342 -23.21 -13.87 9.72
N GLN A 343 -21.95 -13.44 9.59
CA GLN A 343 -21.40 -12.31 10.35
C GLN A 343 -21.80 -10.95 9.78
N ILE A 344 -21.76 -10.78 8.45
CA ILE A 344 -21.95 -9.48 7.78
C ILE A 344 -23.43 -9.23 7.41
N TYR A 345 -24.18 -10.32 7.18
CA TYR A 345 -25.55 -10.29 6.66
C TYR A 345 -26.48 -11.17 7.50
N PRO A 346 -26.77 -10.80 8.75
CA PRO A 346 -27.62 -11.61 9.62
C PRO A 346 -29.01 -11.87 8.99
N GLY A 347 -29.44 -13.13 9.04
CA GLY A 347 -30.72 -13.57 8.45
C GLY A 347 -30.71 -13.75 6.92
N TRP A 348 -29.54 -13.71 6.26
CA TRP A 348 -29.44 -13.86 4.80
C TRP A 348 -30.08 -15.15 4.29
N LYS A 349 -30.01 -16.26 5.04
CA LYS A 349 -30.57 -17.56 4.64
C LYS A 349 -32.08 -17.44 4.39
N GLU A 350 -32.81 -16.93 5.36
CA GLU A 350 -34.26 -16.71 5.26
C GLU A 350 -34.60 -15.73 4.14
N LYS A 351 -33.88 -14.61 4.07
CA LYS A 351 -34.12 -13.55 3.07
C LYS A 351 -33.82 -13.98 1.62
N LEU A 352 -32.91 -14.95 1.42
CA LEU A 352 -32.58 -15.54 0.12
C LEU A 352 -33.29 -16.87 -0.15
N GLY A 353 -34.19 -17.32 0.74
CA GLY A 353 -35.01 -18.51 0.55
C GLY A 353 -34.33 -19.85 0.87
N TYR A 354 -33.28 -19.85 1.70
CA TYR A 354 -32.62 -21.06 2.20
C TYR A 354 -33.23 -21.51 3.53
N THR A 355 -33.89 -22.67 3.52
CA THR A 355 -34.47 -23.31 4.71
C THR A 355 -33.53 -24.43 5.21
N GLY A 356 -32.76 -24.18 6.28
CA GLY A 356 -31.92 -25.19 6.93
C GLY A 356 -31.29 -24.68 8.23
N GLU A 357 -31.28 -25.51 9.28
CA GLU A 357 -30.78 -25.14 10.61
C GLU A 357 -29.27 -24.84 10.61
N SER A 358 -28.90 -23.74 11.27
CA SER A 358 -27.51 -23.35 11.51
C SER A 358 -26.91 -24.17 12.66
N SER A 359 -26.05 -25.13 12.36
CA SER A 359 -25.22 -25.84 13.35
C SER A 359 -23.80 -25.25 13.42
N VAL A 360 -23.68 -23.95 13.66
CA VAL A 360 -22.38 -23.37 14.07
C VAL A 360 -22.63 -22.37 15.19
N GLN A 361 -22.16 -22.69 16.39
CA GLN A 361 -22.07 -21.72 17.48
C GLN A 361 -21.20 -20.55 17.03
N ALA A 362 -21.80 -19.36 16.97
CA ALA A 362 -21.10 -18.12 16.75
C ALA A 362 -20.04 -17.93 17.85
N ALA A 363 -18.77 -18.04 17.50
CA ALA A 363 -17.74 -17.39 18.29
C ALA A 363 -17.94 -15.89 18.10
N SER A 364 -18.39 -15.20 19.15
CA SER A 364 -18.54 -13.75 19.16
C SER A 364 -17.18 -13.10 18.97
N PHE A 365 -16.98 -12.48 17.81
CA PHE A 365 -15.93 -11.49 17.64
C PHE A 365 -16.63 -10.12 17.63
N ASP A 366 -16.41 -9.37 18.70
CA ASP A 366 -17.03 -8.09 18.97
C ASP A 366 -16.44 -7.01 18.05
N TRP A 367 -17.22 -6.57 17.05
CA TRP A 367 -16.86 -5.44 16.19
C TRP A 367 -16.89 -4.10 16.94
N ALA A 368 -17.48 -4.04 18.14
CA ALA A 368 -17.52 -2.85 18.99
C ALA A 368 -16.23 -2.65 19.81
N LYS A 369 -15.11 -3.30 19.45
CA LYS A 369 -13.81 -2.94 20.00
C LYS A 369 -13.26 -1.68 19.32
N ARG A 370 -13.60 -0.56 19.99
CA ARG A 370 -12.84 0.68 20.21
C ARG A 370 -11.81 1.04 19.13
N ALA A 371 -12.00 2.26 18.61
CA ALA A 371 -10.91 3.15 18.28
C ALA A 371 -9.92 3.24 19.45
N SER A 372 -8.95 2.34 19.48
CA SER A 372 -7.77 2.41 20.34
C SER A 372 -6.53 2.23 19.49
N ALA A 373 -6.47 3.04 18.42
CA ALA A 373 -5.25 3.60 17.85
C ALA A 373 -5.42 5.12 17.58
N ALA A 374 -6.47 5.74 18.13
CA ALA A 374 -6.76 7.17 18.06
C ALA A 374 -6.72 7.87 19.43
N ALA A 375 -6.18 7.21 20.46
CA ALA A 375 -6.02 7.80 21.81
C ALA A 375 -4.74 8.63 21.96
N PHE A 376 -4.20 9.16 20.86
CA PHE A 376 -3.08 10.09 20.85
C PHE A 376 -3.38 11.40 20.08
N VAL A 377 -4.66 11.66 19.78
CA VAL A 377 -5.07 12.95 19.22
C VAL A 377 -6.21 13.52 20.06
N GLY A 378 -5.83 14.39 21.00
CA GLY A 378 -6.60 15.48 21.56
C GLY A 378 -8.05 15.23 21.99
N ALA A 379 -8.25 14.83 23.25
CA ALA A 379 -9.48 15.14 23.98
C ALA A 379 -9.22 16.30 24.96
N SER A 380 -9.99 17.37 24.79
CA SER A 380 -9.94 18.59 25.61
C SER A 380 -10.17 18.29 27.10
N VAL A 381 -9.20 18.62 27.95
CA VAL A 381 -9.37 18.68 29.40
C VAL A 381 -8.80 20.02 29.90
N ALA A 382 -9.64 20.81 30.58
CA ALA A 382 -9.25 22.02 31.27
C ALA A 382 -8.27 21.72 32.43
N PRO A 383 -7.35 22.64 32.79
CA PRO A 383 -6.08 22.26 33.37
C PRO A 383 -6.12 22.10 34.89
N ALA A 384 -5.50 21.05 35.41
CA ALA A 384 -4.94 21.03 36.75
C ALA A 384 -3.42 21.29 36.64
N LYS A 385 -3.02 22.53 36.92
CA LYS A 385 -1.63 22.97 36.94
C LYS A 385 -0.82 22.21 38.00
N LYS A 386 0.24 21.52 37.58
CA LYS A 386 1.51 21.50 38.31
C LYS A 386 2.60 21.90 37.32
N GLU A 387 3.09 23.11 37.51
CA GLU A 387 4.08 23.79 36.70
C GLU A 387 5.46 23.15 36.89
N ASN A 388 6.05 22.67 35.80
CA ASN A 388 7.50 22.52 35.68
C ASN A 388 7.94 23.28 34.42
N ILE A 389 7.92 24.61 34.54
CA ILE A 389 8.11 25.59 33.46
C ILE A 389 9.57 25.63 32.95
N VAL A 390 10.52 25.08 33.71
CA VAL A 390 11.96 25.30 33.44
C VAL A 390 12.51 24.44 32.30
N ALA A 391 11.96 23.25 32.04
CA ALA A 391 12.42 22.39 30.94
C ALA A 391 11.78 22.73 29.58
N ARG A 392 10.59 23.36 29.57
CA ARG A 392 9.87 23.74 28.34
C ARG A 392 10.45 24.98 27.65
N GLN A 393 11.21 25.82 28.37
CA GLN A 393 11.73 27.08 27.83
C GLN A 393 13.20 27.06 27.39
N ALA A 394 13.96 26.01 27.73
CA ALA A 394 15.42 26.06 27.54
C ALA A 394 15.87 25.93 26.07
N LEU A 395 15.07 25.33 25.18
CA LEU A 395 15.38 25.17 23.75
C LEU A 395 14.11 25.08 22.88
N ASP A 396 13.09 25.90 23.20
CA ASP A 396 11.98 26.11 22.28
C ASP A 396 12.50 26.79 21.00
N GLN A 397 12.81 25.97 19.98
CA GLN A 397 13.20 26.47 18.66
C GLN A 397 11.97 26.89 17.83
N SER A 398 10.76 27.03 18.41
CA SER A 398 9.57 27.62 17.75
C SER A 398 9.86 28.94 17.05
N SER A 399 10.84 29.71 17.54
CA SER A 399 11.34 30.93 16.90
C SER A 399 12.07 30.70 15.56
N ARG A 400 12.56 29.49 15.27
CA ARG A 400 13.05 29.02 13.95
C ARG A 400 11.94 28.40 13.08
N TYR A 401 10.75 28.15 13.64
CA TYR A 401 9.65 27.52 12.88
C TYR A 401 9.05 28.46 11.84
N ALA A 402 9.25 29.77 11.95
CA ALA A 402 8.68 30.73 11.02
C ALA A 402 9.31 30.66 9.61
N ASP A 403 10.52 30.08 9.45
CA ASP A 403 11.27 30.13 8.18
C ASP A 403 11.83 28.77 7.71
N LEU A 404 11.08 27.68 7.86
CA LEU A 404 11.44 26.40 7.23
C LEU A 404 11.34 26.42 5.69
N ASN A 405 10.78 27.49 5.11
CA ASN A 405 10.89 28.00 3.72
C ASN A 405 10.83 26.98 2.57
N GLY A 406 10.24 25.80 2.77
CA GLY A 406 10.24 24.72 1.78
C GLY A 406 11.64 24.18 1.45
N LYS A 407 12.63 24.35 2.34
CA LYS A 407 14.02 23.89 2.14
C LYS A 407 14.36 22.61 2.92
N HIS A 408 13.42 22.08 3.67
CA HIS A 408 13.62 20.93 4.54
C HIS A 408 12.63 19.81 4.26
N VAL A 409 13.10 18.57 4.30
CA VAL A 409 12.25 17.39 4.48
C VAL A 409 11.94 17.28 5.97
N LEU A 410 10.66 17.20 6.33
CA LEU A 410 10.25 17.06 7.73
C LEU A 410 9.92 15.59 8.00
N VAL A 411 10.31 15.07 9.15
CA VAL A 411 10.06 13.66 9.52
C VAL A 411 9.56 13.61 10.95
N ALA A 412 8.44 12.92 11.15
CA ALA A 412 7.84 12.70 12.47
C ALA A 412 8.13 11.27 12.95
N TYR A 413 8.64 11.18 14.17
CA TYR A 413 9.01 9.95 14.84
C TYR A 413 8.20 9.79 16.13
N ILE A 414 7.89 8.54 16.45
CA ILE A 414 7.73 8.11 17.84
C ILE A 414 9.06 7.53 18.29
N MET A 415 9.67 8.11 19.32
CA MET A 415 11.01 7.79 19.79
C MET A 415 11.01 7.70 21.31
N LYS A 416 11.56 6.61 21.84
CA LYS A 416 11.79 6.42 23.26
C LYS A 416 13.29 6.26 23.54
N PRO A 417 13.86 7.12 24.39
CA PRO A 417 15.22 6.94 24.88
C PRO A 417 15.36 5.66 25.69
N LYS A 418 16.56 5.08 25.70
CA LYS A 418 16.89 3.99 26.61
C LYS A 418 16.82 4.47 28.05
N ALA A 419 16.42 3.60 28.98
CA ALA A 419 16.38 3.92 30.39
C ALA A 419 17.72 4.53 30.87
N GLY A 420 17.63 5.68 31.55
CA GLY A 420 18.78 6.45 32.04
C GLY A 420 19.26 7.57 31.11
N TYR A 421 18.69 7.70 29.90
CA TYR A 421 18.99 8.80 28.97
C TYR A 421 17.89 9.87 28.99
N ASP A 422 18.30 11.14 28.86
CA ASP A 422 17.39 12.29 28.76
C ASP A 422 16.77 12.39 27.36
N TYR A 423 15.48 12.75 27.28
CA TYR A 423 14.75 12.78 26.01
C TYR A 423 15.28 13.82 25.04
N LEU A 424 15.54 15.03 25.51
CA LEU A 424 16.00 16.13 24.67
C LEU A 424 17.41 15.87 24.16
N ALA A 425 18.33 15.44 25.04
CA ALA A 425 19.69 15.09 24.67
C ALA A 425 19.71 13.94 23.64
N THR A 426 18.88 12.91 23.85
CA THR A 426 18.74 11.78 22.93
C THR A 426 18.20 12.23 21.58
N ALA A 427 17.17 13.09 21.55
CA ALA A 427 16.62 13.63 20.30
C ALA A 427 17.64 14.46 19.53
N ALA A 428 18.41 15.32 20.21
CA ALA A 428 19.46 16.12 19.59
C ALA A 428 20.57 15.25 19.01
N HIS A 429 21.01 14.22 19.74
CA HIS A 429 21.98 13.24 19.27
C HIS A 429 21.44 12.44 18.08
N PHE A 430 20.16 12.04 18.10
CA PHE A 430 19.47 11.40 16.98
C PHE A 430 19.53 12.24 15.71
N ALA A 431 19.17 13.52 15.79
CA ALA A 431 19.23 14.41 14.62
C ALA A 431 20.67 14.62 14.12
N ALA A 432 21.63 14.78 15.03
CA ALA A 432 23.04 14.95 14.65
C ALA A 432 23.57 13.71 13.89
N GLU A 433 23.46 12.51 14.47
CA GLU A 433 23.93 11.25 13.84
C GLU A 433 23.17 10.91 12.54
N SER A 434 21.92 11.38 12.41
CA SER A 434 21.13 11.20 11.19
C SER A 434 21.58 12.06 10.00
N SER A 435 22.45 13.04 10.22
CA SER A 435 22.78 14.07 9.21
C SER A 435 24.29 14.20 8.99
N THR A 436 24.91 15.26 9.51
CA THR A 436 26.34 15.59 9.36
C THR A 436 27.19 15.07 10.51
N GLY A 437 26.55 14.67 11.60
CA GLY A 437 27.17 14.48 12.89
C GLY A 437 27.96 13.19 13.01
N THR A 438 28.98 13.29 13.85
CA THR A 438 29.61 12.17 14.55
C THR A 438 29.61 12.56 16.03
N ASN A 439 29.54 11.58 16.93
CA ASN A 439 29.63 11.75 18.39
C ASN A 439 30.86 12.54 18.92
N VAL A 440 31.80 12.92 18.06
CA VAL A 440 32.99 13.69 18.41
C VAL A 440 33.14 14.92 17.52
N ASN A 441 33.70 15.99 18.08
CA ASN A 441 34.09 17.16 17.29
C ASN A 441 35.14 16.73 16.26
N VAL A 442 34.77 16.81 14.98
CA VAL A 442 35.68 16.50 13.88
C VAL A 442 36.38 17.77 13.45
N CYS A 443 37.70 17.73 13.31
CA CYS A 443 38.50 18.90 12.89
C CYS A 443 38.16 19.42 11.48
N THR A 444 37.39 18.67 10.71
CA THR A 444 36.91 19.04 9.37
C THR A 444 35.52 19.67 9.36
N THR A 445 34.84 19.80 10.50
CA THR A 445 33.52 20.45 10.57
C THR A 445 33.66 21.96 10.45
N ASP A 446 33.31 22.50 9.29
CA ASP A 446 33.29 23.93 9.01
C ASP A 446 31.87 24.55 9.17
N ASP A 447 31.75 25.86 8.93
CA ASP A 447 30.48 26.56 9.08
C ASP A 447 29.42 26.12 8.05
N PHE A 448 29.86 25.68 6.87
CA PHE A 448 28.95 25.13 5.86
C PHE A 448 28.38 23.79 6.31
N THR A 449 29.22 22.90 6.85
CA THR A 449 28.79 21.60 7.39
C THR A 449 27.71 21.79 8.45
N LYS A 450 27.93 22.70 9.41
CA LYS A 450 26.92 23.03 10.44
C LYS A 450 25.62 23.59 9.86
N SER A 451 25.69 24.28 8.71
CA SER A 451 24.52 24.87 8.06
C SER A 451 23.58 23.81 7.45
N VAL A 452 24.07 22.59 7.24
CA VAL A 452 23.28 21.47 6.71
C VAL A 452 22.93 20.42 7.77
N ASP A 453 23.15 20.70 9.05
CA ASP A 453 22.74 19.83 10.16
C ASP A 453 21.22 19.64 10.18
N ALA A 454 20.77 18.42 10.48
CA ALA A 454 19.36 18.20 10.76
C ALA A 454 18.99 18.79 12.13
N LEU A 455 17.80 19.38 12.21
CA LEU A 455 17.34 20.11 13.37
C LEU A 455 16.15 19.40 14.01
N VAL A 456 16.25 19.07 15.30
CA VAL A 456 15.05 18.77 16.10
C VAL A 456 14.30 20.07 16.28
N TYR A 457 13.14 20.19 15.64
CA TYR A 457 12.33 21.38 15.79
C TYR A 457 11.27 21.17 16.88
N TYR A 458 10.69 19.97 17.00
CA TYR A 458 9.63 19.67 17.98
C TYR A 458 9.93 18.40 18.78
N ILE A 459 9.62 18.43 20.08
CA ILE A 459 9.56 17.24 20.94
C ILE A 459 8.35 17.30 21.87
N ASP A 460 7.78 16.14 22.18
CA ASP A 460 6.81 15.93 23.24
C ASP A 460 7.15 14.63 23.99
N PRO A 461 7.92 14.70 25.09
CA PRO A 461 8.34 13.53 25.84
C PRO A 461 7.19 12.73 26.45
N ASP A 462 6.08 13.39 26.80
CA ASP A 462 4.91 12.72 27.39
C ASP A 462 4.24 11.79 26.36
N ASN A 463 4.34 12.17 25.09
CA ASN A 463 3.77 11.48 23.95
C ASN A 463 4.81 10.71 23.10
N GLU A 464 6.07 10.69 23.54
CA GLU A 464 7.21 10.13 22.81
C GLU A 464 7.39 10.71 21.38
N GLU A 465 6.86 11.90 21.09
CA GLU A 465 6.96 12.51 19.77
C GLU A 465 8.26 13.28 19.57
N MET A 466 8.87 13.11 18.40
CA MET A 466 10.03 13.88 17.96
C MET A 466 9.88 14.23 16.48
N LYS A 467 10.13 15.48 16.09
CA LYS A 467 10.12 15.90 14.69
C LYS A 467 11.44 16.56 14.30
N ILE A 468 11.99 16.07 13.19
CA ILE A 468 13.29 16.49 12.66
C ILE A 468 13.09 17.15 11.29
N ALA A 469 13.79 18.25 11.06
CA ALA A 469 13.89 18.93 9.79
C ALA A 469 15.27 18.66 9.18
N TYR A 470 15.30 18.00 8.02
CA TYR A 470 16.51 17.68 7.28
C TYR A 470 16.67 18.67 6.12
N PRO A 471 17.76 19.46 6.06
CA PRO A 471 18.04 20.32 4.93
C PRO A 471 18.08 19.51 3.62
N THR A 472 17.38 19.99 2.59
CA THR A 472 17.27 19.28 1.30
C THR A 472 18.62 19.11 0.58
N LEU A 473 19.64 19.89 0.98
CA LEU A 473 21.02 19.77 0.51
C LEU A 473 21.72 18.48 0.98
N LEU A 474 21.23 17.82 2.03
CA LEU A 474 21.79 16.57 2.53
C LEU A 474 21.53 15.38 1.61
N PHE A 475 20.45 15.43 0.84
CA PHE A 475 20.01 14.27 0.07
C PHE A 475 20.73 14.19 -1.27
N ASP A 476 21.36 13.04 -1.48
CA ASP A 476 22.10 12.72 -2.68
C ASP A 476 21.17 12.69 -3.92
N ARG A 477 21.75 13.01 -5.08
CA ARG A 477 21.06 13.09 -6.37
C ARG A 477 21.74 12.21 -7.39
N ASN A 478 20.96 11.68 -8.32
CA ASN A 478 21.52 10.93 -9.44
C ASN A 478 22.52 11.79 -10.21
N ILE A 479 23.70 11.22 -10.48
CA ILE A 479 24.71 11.87 -11.36
C ILE A 479 24.18 12.00 -12.80
N THR A 480 23.34 11.08 -13.24
CA THR A 480 22.88 10.98 -14.64
C THR A 480 21.80 11.98 -15.02
N ASP A 481 20.93 12.38 -14.09
CA ASP A 481 19.78 13.23 -14.39
C ASP A 481 19.42 14.23 -13.27
N GLY A 482 20.19 14.27 -12.18
CA GLY A 482 19.97 15.17 -11.05
C GLY A 482 18.71 14.88 -10.24
N ARG A 483 17.99 13.78 -10.51
CA ARG A 483 16.77 13.40 -9.79
C ARG A 483 17.07 12.94 -8.36
N GLY A 484 16.07 13.10 -7.49
CA GLY A 484 16.15 12.71 -6.09
C GLY A 484 16.17 11.20 -5.91
N MET A 485 16.92 10.72 -4.92
CA MET A 485 17.01 9.30 -4.59
C MET A 485 16.35 9.00 -3.25
N MET A 486 15.35 8.12 -3.26
CA MET A 486 14.66 7.75 -2.02
C MET A 486 15.56 6.94 -1.08
N CYS A 487 16.53 6.19 -1.61
CA CYS A 487 17.50 5.50 -0.78
C CYS A 487 18.33 6.48 0.08
N SER A 488 18.68 7.67 -0.42
CA SER A 488 19.38 8.69 0.38
C SER A 488 18.52 9.16 1.56
N PHE A 489 17.23 9.41 1.33
CA PHE A 489 16.28 9.71 2.42
C PHE A 489 16.21 8.57 3.45
N LEU A 490 16.05 7.33 2.99
CA LEU A 490 15.97 6.17 3.87
C LEU A 490 17.25 5.94 4.69
N THR A 491 18.43 6.17 4.10
CA THR A 491 19.71 6.07 4.79
C THR A 491 19.79 7.03 5.96
N LEU A 492 19.46 8.31 5.74
CA LEU A 492 19.54 9.35 6.77
C LEU A 492 18.42 9.20 7.82
N ALA A 493 17.17 9.05 7.36
CA ALA A 493 16.01 9.06 8.26
C ALA A 493 15.83 7.76 9.06
N ILE A 494 16.30 6.61 8.53
CA ILE A 494 16.13 5.28 9.13
C ILE A 494 17.47 4.61 9.40
N GLY A 495 18.32 4.47 8.37
CA GLY A 495 19.54 3.66 8.43
C GLY A 495 20.46 4.06 9.56
N ASN A 496 20.89 5.33 9.58
CA ASN A 496 21.82 5.87 10.58
C ASN A 496 21.27 5.79 12.01
N ASN A 497 19.95 5.94 12.17
CA ASN A 497 19.34 6.07 13.50
C ASN A 497 18.95 4.71 14.09
N GLN A 498 18.44 3.82 13.25
CA GLN A 498 17.76 2.61 13.69
C GLN A 498 18.60 1.35 13.49
N GLY A 499 19.69 1.43 12.73
CA GLY A 499 20.64 0.36 12.45
C GLY A 499 22.08 0.82 12.54
N SER A 500 22.52 1.33 13.69
CA SER A 500 23.95 1.59 13.92
C SER A 500 24.69 0.25 14.07
N LEU A 501 25.26 -0.25 12.96
CA LEU A 501 26.54 -0.96 12.73
C LEU A 501 27.27 -1.73 13.86
N ALA A 502 26.60 -2.16 14.93
CA ALA A 502 27.26 -2.70 16.12
C ALA A 502 27.02 -4.20 16.40
N THR A 503 26.44 -4.97 15.46
CA THR A 503 26.14 -6.39 15.73
C THR A 503 26.51 -7.37 14.62
N PHE A 504 27.40 -6.99 13.69
CA PHE A 504 28.06 -7.95 12.81
C PHE A 504 29.58 -7.83 12.94
N ILE A 505 30.10 -8.28 14.08
CA ILE A 505 31.47 -8.83 14.22
C ILE A 505 31.36 -10.09 15.06
#